data_AF-A0A377M186-F1
#
_entry.id   AF-A0A377M186-F1
#
_cell.length_a   1.000
_cell.length_b   1.000
_cell.length_c   1.000
_cell.angle_alpha   90.00
_cell.angle_beta   90.00
_cell.angle_gamma   90.00
#
_symmetry.space_group_name_H-M   'P 1'
#
loop_
_entity.id
_entity.type
_entity.pdbx_description
1 polymer ?
#
loop_
_entity_poly.entity_id
_entity_poly.type
_entity_poly.pdbx_seq_one_letter_code
_entity_poly.pdbx_strand_id
1 'polypeptide(L)'
;MLALDVDSGKEKWRYDAKATAPNWQRCRGLGYFEDSQDVTTSQTDAQPAACPRRLFLPTTDARLIAINADNGKACEDFGDKGTVDLSVGMGEIKPGYYQQTSTPLVAGNVVVVGGRVADNFSTGEPPGVVRAYDVHTGKLAWAWDPGNPDLTGLPPEGQTYTRGTPNVWSAMSYDAKLNLIYLPTGNATPDFWAGERTALDDKYSSSIVAVDATTGQVRWHFQTTHHDLWDFDLPSQPLLYDLPDGKGGTTPVLVQTSKQGMIFMLNRETGKPVAKVEERPVPAGNVQGERYSPTQPYSVGMPMIGNQTLTESDMWGATPVDLLLCRIQFKEMRHQGVFTPPGLDRSLQFPGSLGGMNWGSVSVDPNNGLMFVNDMRLGLANYMVPRASVAKDASGIEMGIVPMDGTPFGAMRERFLSPLGIPCQKPPFGTMSAVDLKSGKLVWQVPVGTVEDTGPLGIRMHMPIPIGMPPLGASLSTQSGLLFFAGTQDFYLRAFDTATGKEIWKDRLPVGSQSGPMTYVSPKTGKQYIVINAGGARQSPDRGDYVIAYALPDKK
;
A
#
# COMPACT_ATOMS: atom_id res chain seq x y z
N MET A 1 -15.81 1.17 14.82
CA MET A 1 -14.73 0.61 15.64
C MET A 1 -15.33 -0.20 16.77
N LEU A 2 -14.68 -1.31 17.13
CA LEU A 2 -15.09 -2.21 18.21
C LEU A 2 -13.89 -2.47 19.12
N ALA A 3 -14.13 -2.49 20.42
CA ALA A 3 -13.22 -3.14 21.37
C ALA A 3 -13.84 -4.44 21.83
N LEU A 4 -13.05 -5.51 21.74
CA LEU A 4 -13.46 -6.84 22.17
C LEU A 4 -12.63 -7.25 23.37
N ASP A 5 -13.26 -8.00 24.28
CA ASP A 5 -12.54 -8.76 25.28
C ASP A 5 -11.70 -9.83 24.61
N VAL A 6 -10.42 -9.88 24.99
CA VAL A 6 -9.40 -10.64 24.28
C VAL A 6 -9.65 -12.15 24.35
N ASP A 7 -10.16 -12.66 25.48
CA ASP A 7 -10.39 -14.10 25.67
C ASP A 7 -11.79 -14.53 25.25
N SER A 8 -12.80 -13.71 25.53
CA SER A 8 -14.21 -14.10 25.32
C SER A 8 -14.80 -13.60 24.01
N GLY A 9 -14.14 -12.67 23.31
CA GLY A 9 -14.67 -12.00 22.12
C GLY A 9 -15.88 -11.09 22.39
N LYS A 10 -16.26 -10.88 23.66
CA LYS A 10 -17.38 -10.02 24.02
C LYS A 10 -17.06 -8.56 23.72
N GLU A 11 -18.00 -7.85 23.11
CA GLU A 11 -17.89 -6.42 22.90
C GLU A 11 -17.81 -5.66 24.24
N LYS A 12 -16.77 -4.83 24.39
CA LYS A 12 -16.60 -3.92 25.52
C LYS A 12 -17.26 -2.58 25.23
N TRP A 13 -17.00 -2.04 24.05
CA TRP A 13 -17.60 -0.81 23.56
C TRP A 13 -17.55 -0.77 22.03
N ARG A 14 -18.38 0.11 21.46
CA ARG A 14 -18.46 0.39 20.02
C ARG A 14 -18.51 1.88 19.79
N TYR A 15 -17.81 2.32 18.75
CA TYR A 15 -17.85 3.69 18.25
C TYR A 15 -18.19 3.68 16.76
N ASP A 16 -19.15 4.51 16.37
CA ASP A 16 -19.57 4.70 14.98
C ASP A 16 -19.31 6.15 14.56
N ALA A 17 -18.36 6.35 13.65
CA ALA A 17 -17.97 7.67 13.16
C ALA A 17 -19.00 8.29 12.22
N LYS A 18 -19.99 7.51 11.74
CA LYS A 18 -20.96 7.94 10.72
C LYS A 18 -20.32 8.47 9.43
N ALA A 19 -19.09 8.06 9.15
CA ALA A 19 -18.37 8.48 7.95
C ALA A 19 -19.00 7.85 6.70
N THR A 20 -19.10 8.65 5.64
CA THR A 20 -19.62 8.19 4.34
C THR A 20 -18.73 8.71 3.22
N ALA A 21 -18.73 7.99 2.10
CA ALA A 21 -18.00 8.35 0.90
C ALA A 21 -18.68 7.71 -0.32
N PRO A 22 -18.69 8.36 -1.49
CA PRO A 22 -19.35 7.82 -2.68
C PRO A 22 -18.63 6.59 -3.25
N ASN A 23 -17.35 6.39 -2.91
CA ASN A 23 -16.48 5.33 -3.38
C ASN A 23 -15.57 4.82 -2.25
N TRP A 24 -14.93 3.65 -2.46
CA TRP A 24 -13.92 3.02 -1.58
C TRP A 24 -14.14 3.20 -0.07
N GLN A 25 -15.11 2.46 0.48
CA GLN A 25 -15.34 2.33 1.93
C GLN A 25 -14.28 1.44 2.60
N ARG A 26 -13.05 1.96 2.76
CA ARG A 26 -11.92 1.19 3.30
C ARG A 26 -11.20 1.95 4.42
N CYS A 27 -10.78 1.21 5.44
CA CYS A 27 -9.87 1.65 6.49
C CYS A 27 -8.89 0.52 6.78
N ARG A 28 -7.59 0.82 6.83
CA ARG A 28 -6.53 -0.19 7.03
C ARG A 28 -6.00 -0.28 8.47
N GLY A 29 -6.40 0.61 9.37
CA GLY A 29 -6.02 0.52 10.77
C GLY A 29 -6.21 1.80 11.56
N LEU A 30 -5.68 1.79 12.79
CA LEU A 30 -5.80 2.84 13.80
C LEU A 30 -4.42 3.22 14.33
N GLY A 31 -4.23 4.48 14.70
CA GLY A 31 -3.07 4.91 15.49
C GLY A 31 -3.36 4.67 16.98
N TYR A 32 -2.32 4.36 17.75
CA TYR A 32 -2.43 4.22 19.21
C TYR A 32 -1.39 5.08 19.90
N PHE A 33 -1.80 5.82 20.92
CA PHE A 33 -0.94 6.60 21.77
C PHE A 33 -1.32 6.38 23.23
N GLU A 34 -0.33 6.30 24.11
CA GLU A 34 -0.50 6.17 25.54
C GLU A 34 0.52 7.05 26.24
N ASP A 35 0.03 7.86 27.18
CA ASP A 35 0.88 8.70 28.03
C ASP A 35 1.81 7.80 28.86
N SER A 36 3.12 7.85 28.59
CA SER A 36 4.10 7.13 29.41
C SER A 36 4.27 7.81 30.77
N GLN A 37 4.40 7.04 31.85
CA GLN A 37 4.66 7.58 33.19
C GLN A 37 6.02 8.32 33.33
N ASP A 38 6.93 8.21 32.35
CA ASP A 38 8.25 8.83 32.37
C ASP A 38 8.29 10.29 31.88
N VAL A 39 7.14 10.90 31.53
CA VAL A 39 7.03 12.33 31.17
C VAL A 39 6.36 13.17 32.27
N THR A 40 6.22 12.62 33.49
CA THR A 40 5.82 13.40 34.67
C THR A 40 7.05 13.80 35.51
N THR A 41 7.95 14.59 34.94
CA THR A 41 8.77 15.48 35.76
C THR A 41 8.59 16.91 35.28
N SER A 42 7.86 17.67 36.09
CA SER A 42 7.72 19.13 36.10
C SER A 42 6.35 19.67 35.67
N GLN A 43 5.30 19.31 36.39
CA GLN A 43 4.22 20.26 36.71
C GLN A 43 3.41 19.75 37.90
N THR A 44 3.60 20.40 39.04
CA THR A 44 2.69 20.38 40.18
C THR A 44 1.31 20.89 39.71
N ASP A 45 0.26 20.15 40.04
CA ASP A 45 -1.17 20.46 39.84
C ASP A 45 -1.79 20.29 38.43
N ALA A 46 -1.36 19.29 37.64
CA ALA A 46 -2.14 18.88 36.46
C ALA A 46 -3.25 17.87 36.84
N GLN A 47 -4.50 18.21 36.52
CA GLN A 47 -5.64 17.27 36.52
C GLN A 47 -5.29 15.98 35.75
N PRO A 48 -5.82 14.80 36.14
CA PRO A 48 -5.62 13.58 35.37
C PRO A 48 -6.03 13.83 33.91
N ALA A 49 -5.17 13.47 32.95
CA ALA A 49 -5.50 13.59 31.54
C ALA A 49 -6.82 12.83 31.28
N ALA A 50 -7.81 13.49 30.66
CA ALA A 50 -9.14 12.90 30.45
C ALA A 50 -9.11 11.72 29.46
N CYS A 51 -8.06 11.64 28.62
CA CYS A 51 -7.90 10.64 27.57
C CYS A 51 -6.47 10.07 27.52
N PRO A 52 -5.96 9.39 28.56
CA PRO A 52 -4.53 9.02 28.64
C PRO A 52 -4.12 7.98 27.58
N ARG A 53 -5.07 7.18 27.10
CA ARG A 53 -4.91 6.17 26.05
C ARG A 53 -5.82 6.52 24.89
N ARG A 54 -5.23 6.86 23.75
CA ARG A 54 -5.91 7.43 22.59
C ARG A 54 -5.79 6.48 21.40
N LEU A 55 -6.91 6.25 20.73
CA LEU A 55 -7.00 5.65 19.41
C LEU A 55 -7.27 6.75 18.41
N PHE A 56 -6.44 6.85 17.37
CA PHE A 56 -6.65 7.78 16.26
C PHE A 56 -7.31 7.05 15.10
N LEU A 57 -8.54 7.45 14.79
CA LEU A 57 -9.35 6.93 13.72
C LEU A 57 -9.39 7.96 12.57
N PRO A 58 -8.73 7.67 11.43
CA PRO A 58 -8.92 8.48 10.25
C PRO A 58 -10.17 8.01 9.48
N THR A 59 -10.88 8.95 8.87
CA THR A 59 -12.13 8.65 8.17
C THR A 59 -12.09 9.04 6.69
N THR A 60 -12.89 8.33 5.88
CA THR A 60 -13.00 8.56 4.44
C THR A 60 -13.63 9.90 4.07
N ASP A 61 -14.20 10.63 5.02
CA ASP A 61 -14.77 11.97 4.89
C ASP A 61 -13.85 13.07 5.46
N ALA A 62 -12.54 12.83 5.46
CA ALA A 62 -11.50 13.80 5.81
C ALA A 62 -11.53 14.27 7.28
N ARG A 63 -11.73 13.35 8.23
CA ARG A 63 -11.57 13.64 9.66
C ARG A 63 -10.51 12.75 10.29
N LEU A 64 -9.86 13.27 11.33
CA LEU A 64 -9.05 12.50 12.27
C LEU A 64 -9.71 12.60 13.64
N ILE A 65 -10.17 11.47 14.17
CA ILE A 65 -10.93 11.41 15.42
C ILE A 65 -10.07 10.74 16.49
N ALA A 66 -9.95 11.36 17.66
CA ALA A 66 -9.30 10.77 18.82
C ALA A 66 -10.35 10.15 19.76
N ILE A 67 -10.14 8.90 20.13
CA ILE A 67 -11.09 8.09 20.90
C ILE A 67 -10.37 7.46 22.09
N ASN A 68 -10.96 7.54 23.28
CA ASN A 68 -10.44 6.91 24.48
C ASN A 68 -10.44 5.38 24.32
N ALA A 69 -9.28 4.74 24.43
CA ALA A 69 -9.13 3.30 24.21
C ALA A 69 -9.88 2.45 25.25
N ASP A 70 -10.11 2.98 26.46
CA ASP A 70 -10.70 2.23 27.57
C ASP A 70 -12.24 2.25 27.53
N ASN A 71 -12.85 3.34 27.04
CA ASN A 71 -14.30 3.52 27.10
C ASN A 71 -14.98 3.87 25.76
N GLY A 72 -14.22 4.09 24.68
CA GLY A 72 -14.76 4.35 23.35
C GLY A 72 -15.37 5.73 23.14
N LYS A 73 -15.28 6.65 24.11
CA LYS A 73 -15.75 8.04 23.95
C LYS A 73 -14.71 8.89 23.22
N ALA A 74 -15.15 9.95 22.54
CA ALA A 74 -14.25 10.91 21.93
C ALA A 74 -13.39 11.62 23.00
N CYS A 75 -12.12 11.86 22.72
CA CYS A 75 -11.25 12.67 23.57
C CYS A 75 -11.58 14.16 23.35
N GLU A 76 -12.43 14.77 24.18
CA GLU A 76 -12.94 16.14 23.96
C GLU A 76 -11.84 17.23 23.89
N ASP A 77 -10.65 16.93 24.41
CA ASP A 77 -9.45 17.79 24.41
C ASP A 77 -8.67 17.79 23.08
N PHE A 78 -9.03 16.93 22.13
CA PHE A 78 -8.35 16.81 20.84
C PHE A 78 -9.11 17.54 19.72
N GLY A 79 -8.49 18.51 19.05
CA GLY A 79 -9.10 19.26 17.96
C GLY A 79 -10.37 20.00 18.41
N ASP A 80 -11.42 19.95 17.59
CA ASP A 80 -12.77 20.36 17.98
C ASP A 80 -13.54 19.15 18.52
N LYS A 81 -13.63 19.05 19.85
CA LYS A 81 -14.39 18.03 20.59
C LYS A 81 -14.08 16.59 20.14
N GLY A 82 -12.81 16.28 20.00
CA GLY A 82 -12.30 14.96 19.61
C GLY A 82 -12.04 14.79 18.12
N THR A 83 -12.21 15.83 17.30
CA THR A 83 -12.07 15.75 15.84
C THR A 83 -11.17 16.85 15.27
N VAL A 84 -10.26 16.47 14.38
CA VAL A 84 -9.53 17.38 13.50
C VAL A 84 -10.13 17.28 12.09
N ASP A 85 -10.45 18.43 11.51
CA ASP A 85 -10.88 18.55 10.11
C ASP A 85 -9.66 18.57 9.18
N LEU A 86 -9.56 17.54 8.33
CA LEU A 86 -8.46 17.37 7.38
C LEU A 86 -8.75 18.08 6.04
N SER A 87 -9.88 18.76 5.87
CA SER A 87 -10.17 19.58 4.69
C SER A 87 -9.49 20.97 4.74
N VAL A 88 -9.06 21.40 5.92
CA VAL A 88 -8.42 22.72 6.12
C VAL A 88 -7.16 22.84 5.25
N GLY A 89 -7.11 23.91 4.44
CA GLY A 89 -6.02 24.23 3.53
C GLY A 89 -6.03 23.47 2.20
N MET A 90 -6.98 22.54 1.97
CA MET A 90 -7.00 21.68 0.78
C MET A 90 -7.67 22.33 -0.44
N GLY A 91 -8.37 23.45 -0.27
CA GLY A 91 -9.24 24.03 -1.30
C GLY A 91 -10.49 23.19 -1.55
N GLU A 92 -11.00 23.23 -2.78
CA GLU A 92 -12.15 22.39 -3.16
C GLU A 92 -11.78 20.90 -3.13
N ILE A 93 -12.59 20.12 -2.41
CA ILE A 93 -12.53 18.66 -2.39
C ILE A 93 -13.85 18.12 -2.95
N LYS A 94 -13.80 17.55 -4.15
CA LYS A 94 -14.94 16.85 -4.73
C LYS A 94 -15.22 15.56 -3.93
N PRO A 95 -16.49 15.14 -3.75
CA PRO A 95 -16.80 13.89 -3.07
C PRO A 95 -16.05 12.69 -3.66
N GLY A 96 -15.33 11.93 -2.83
CA GLY A 96 -14.56 10.75 -3.23
C GLY A 96 -13.17 11.02 -3.83
N TYR A 97 -12.74 12.29 -3.87
CA TYR A 97 -11.44 12.68 -4.42
C TYR A 97 -10.33 12.76 -3.37
N TYR A 98 -10.70 12.84 -2.09
CA TYR A 98 -9.76 12.77 -0.97
C TYR A 98 -10.33 11.88 0.13
N GLN A 99 -9.58 10.84 0.53
CA GLN A 99 -10.04 9.86 1.51
C GLN A 99 -8.88 9.38 2.38
N GLN A 100 -9.10 9.28 3.69
CA GLN A 100 -8.15 8.61 4.56
C GLN A 100 -8.38 7.11 4.55
N THR A 101 -7.46 6.37 3.92
CA THR A 101 -7.62 4.93 3.74
C THR A 101 -6.61 4.11 4.56
N SER A 102 -5.49 4.69 4.97
CA SER A 102 -4.44 4.03 5.74
C SER A 102 -4.40 4.44 7.21
N THR A 103 -3.72 3.62 7.99
CA THR A 103 -3.45 3.85 9.41
C THR A 103 -2.69 5.17 9.61
N PRO A 104 -3.11 6.04 10.54
CA PRO A 104 -2.34 7.23 10.88
C PRO A 104 -1.12 6.78 11.70
N LEU A 105 0.04 7.38 11.44
CA LEU A 105 1.28 7.02 12.12
C LEU A 105 1.44 7.85 13.38
N VAL A 106 1.54 7.22 14.55
CA VAL A 106 1.95 7.89 15.78
C VAL A 106 3.48 7.85 15.87
N ALA A 107 4.12 9.03 15.91
CA ALA A 107 5.56 9.20 15.93
C ALA A 107 5.94 10.19 17.05
N GLY A 108 6.41 9.67 18.18
CA GLY A 108 6.65 10.48 19.37
C GLY A 108 5.37 11.16 19.84
N ASN A 109 5.36 12.49 19.85
CA ASN A 109 4.24 13.31 20.30
C ASN A 109 3.33 13.81 19.16
N VAL A 110 3.50 13.29 17.94
CA VAL A 110 2.64 13.63 16.81
C VAL A 110 1.93 12.42 16.21
N VAL A 111 0.72 12.65 15.71
CA VAL A 111 -0.01 11.75 14.83
C VAL A 111 0.01 12.31 13.41
N VAL A 112 0.54 11.52 12.48
CA VAL A 112 0.80 11.91 11.10
C VAL A 112 -0.19 11.22 10.16
N VAL A 113 -0.76 12.02 9.26
CA VAL A 113 -1.75 11.60 8.28
C VAL A 113 -1.32 12.02 6.88
N GLY A 114 -1.41 11.07 5.95
CA GLY A 114 -1.39 11.34 4.51
C GLY A 114 -2.83 11.38 3.98
N GLY A 115 -3.06 10.80 2.81
CA GLY A 115 -4.38 10.66 2.23
C GLY A 115 -4.34 10.07 0.83
N ARG A 116 -5.40 9.37 0.45
CA ARG A 116 -5.60 8.93 -0.94
C ARG A 116 -6.24 10.05 -1.73
N VAL A 117 -5.67 10.37 -2.89
CA VAL A 117 -6.18 11.36 -3.83
C VAL A 117 -6.69 10.66 -5.10
N ALA A 118 -7.66 11.25 -5.81
CA ALA A 118 -8.09 10.78 -7.14
C ALA A 118 -7.10 11.11 -8.26
N ASP A 119 -5.87 10.64 -8.07
CA ASP A 119 -4.67 10.84 -8.90
C ASP A 119 -4.81 10.59 -10.42
N ASN A 120 -5.86 9.90 -10.87
CA ASN A 120 -6.11 9.62 -12.28
C ASN A 120 -7.13 10.54 -12.97
N PHE A 121 -7.82 11.40 -12.22
CA PHE A 121 -9.03 12.07 -12.72
C PHE A 121 -8.77 13.42 -13.37
N SER A 122 -7.84 14.22 -12.86
CA SER A 122 -7.55 15.56 -13.36
C SER A 122 -6.13 16.04 -13.03
N THR A 123 -5.69 17.14 -13.64
CA THR A 123 -4.51 17.91 -13.23
C THR A 123 -4.77 18.75 -11.97
N GLY A 124 -6.04 18.99 -11.62
CA GLY A 124 -6.45 19.85 -10.50
C GLY A 124 -6.89 19.12 -9.24
N GLU A 125 -6.38 17.91 -8.97
CA GLU A 125 -6.78 17.08 -7.83
C GLU A 125 -6.43 17.70 -6.46
N PRO A 126 -7.10 17.31 -5.36
CA PRO A 126 -6.74 17.76 -4.02
C PRO A 126 -5.24 17.57 -3.70
N PRO A 127 -4.64 18.44 -2.87
CA PRO A 127 -3.24 18.31 -2.48
C PRO A 127 -2.89 16.96 -1.84
N GLY A 128 -1.71 16.42 -2.16
CA GLY A 128 -1.13 15.23 -1.53
C GLY A 128 -0.43 15.48 -0.19
N VAL A 129 -0.71 16.62 0.46
CA VAL A 129 -0.05 17.09 1.68
C VAL A 129 -0.07 16.06 2.82
N VAL A 130 1.07 15.90 3.49
CA VAL A 130 1.18 15.11 4.73
C VAL A 130 1.17 16.06 5.91
N ARG A 131 0.40 15.75 6.95
CA ARG A 131 0.23 16.64 8.12
C ARG A 131 0.43 15.88 9.41
N ALA A 132 1.08 16.54 10.36
CA ALA A 132 1.25 16.05 11.70
C ALA A 132 0.48 16.93 12.68
N TYR A 133 -0.20 16.28 13.62
CA TYR A 133 -0.95 16.92 14.68
C TYR A 133 -0.41 16.45 16.02
N ASP A 134 -0.37 17.35 16.99
CA ASP A 134 -0.06 17.02 18.37
C ASP A 134 -1.06 15.96 18.90
N VAL A 135 -0.55 14.87 19.49
CA VAL A 135 -1.37 13.71 19.90
C VAL A 135 -2.37 14.02 21.02
N HIS A 136 -2.12 15.06 21.82
CA HIS A 136 -3.02 15.46 22.90
C HIS A 136 -4.08 16.43 22.43
N THR A 137 -3.64 17.49 21.75
CA THR A 137 -4.47 18.67 21.46
C THR A 137 -5.04 18.68 20.05
N GLY A 138 -4.52 17.86 19.13
CA GLY A 138 -4.92 17.88 17.72
C GLY A 138 -4.52 19.16 16.98
N LYS A 139 -3.66 20.01 17.56
CA LYS A 139 -3.12 21.18 16.87
C LYS A 139 -2.13 20.77 15.79
N LEU A 140 -2.17 21.44 14.65
CA LEU A 140 -1.20 21.21 13.57
C LEU A 140 0.22 21.51 14.08
N ALA A 141 1.08 20.49 14.08
CA ALA A 141 2.49 20.61 14.42
C ALA A 141 3.31 21.01 13.20
N TRP A 142 3.08 20.33 12.08
CA TRP A 142 3.68 20.67 10.79
C TRP A 142 2.86 20.11 9.63
N ALA A 143 3.09 20.65 8.43
CA ALA A 143 2.65 20.14 7.15
C ALA A 143 3.84 19.98 6.22
N TRP A 144 3.83 18.97 5.36
CA TRP A 144 4.75 18.82 4.25
C TRP A 144 3.96 18.78 2.96
N ASP A 145 4.11 19.84 2.17
CA ASP A 145 3.55 19.95 0.82
C ASP A 145 4.64 19.59 -0.20
N PRO A 146 4.51 18.49 -0.96
CA PRO A 146 5.51 18.10 -1.95
C PRO A 146 5.76 19.18 -3.02
N GLY A 147 4.74 19.98 -3.35
CA GLY A 147 4.83 21.06 -4.33
C GLY A 147 5.41 22.36 -3.76
N ASN A 148 5.50 22.47 -2.43
CA ASN A 148 6.13 23.58 -1.73
C ASN A 148 6.72 23.11 -0.38
N PRO A 149 7.85 22.38 -0.40
CA PRO A 149 8.38 21.70 0.79
C PRO A 149 8.86 22.66 1.89
N ASP A 150 9.01 23.95 1.59
CA ASP A 150 9.37 24.98 2.57
C ASP A 150 8.15 25.45 3.40
N LEU A 151 6.93 25.15 2.96
CA LEU A 151 5.71 25.41 3.72
C LEU A 151 5.53 24.35 4.81
N THR A 152 5.78 24.72 6.07
CA THR A 152 5.70 23.80 7.21
C THR A 152 4.38 23.86 7.99
N GLY A 153 3.41 24.67 7.57
CA GLY A 153 2.16 24.91 8.29
C GLY A 153 0.99 25.13 7.36
N LEU A 154 -0.05 25.83 7.83
CA LEU A 154 -1.18 26.18 6.97
C LEU A 154 -0.74 27.12 5.84
N PRO A 155 -1.32 26.99 4.63
CA PRO A 155 -1.10 27.95 3.56
C PRO A 155 -1.58 29.34 4.01
N PRO A 156 -1.04 30.43 3.43
CA PRO A 156 -1.51 31.78 3.67
C PRO A 156 -3.03 31.90 3.43
N GLU A 157 -3.66 32.86 4.11
CA GLU A 157 -5.10 33.09 3.96
C GLU A 157 -5.49 33.28 2.50
N GLY A 158 -6.55 32.58 2.07
CA GLY A 158 -7.03 32.57 0.68
C GLY A 158 -6.25 31.66 -0.27
N GLN A 159 -5.18 30.99 0.19
CA GLN A 159 -4.42 30.02 -0.59
C GLN A 159 -4.71 28.58 -0.13
N THR A 160 -4.24 27.61 -0.92
CA THR A 160 -4.33 26.19 -0.62
C THR A 160 -2.94 25.59 -0.63
N TYR A 161 -2.77 24.39 -0.06
CA TYR A 161 -1.64 23.55 -0.41
C TYR A 161 -1.63 23.29 -1.93
N THR A 162 -0.48 22.89 -2.44
CA THR A 162 -0.26 22.67 -3.87
C THR A 162 -1.08 21.49 -4.36
N ARG A 163 -1.97 21.75 -5.33
CA ARG A 163 -2.86 20.75 -5.92
C ARG A 163 -2.12 19.83 -6.89
N GLY A 164 -2.65 18.63 -7.11
CA GLY A 164 -2.09 17.65 -8.04
C GLY A 164 -0.75 17.02 -7.60
N THR A 165 -0.32 17.26 -6.36
CA THR A 165 0.96 16.76 -5.82
C THR A 165 0.90 15.27 -5.44
N PRO A 166 2.06 14.58 -5.38
CA PRO A 166 2.14 13.19 -4.91
C PRO A 166 1.51 13.02 -3.52
N ASN A 167 0.66 12.01 -3.38
CA ASN A 167 -0.03 11.74 -2.13
C ASN A 167 0.66 10.64 -1.30
N VAL A 168 0.32 10.49 -0.01
CA VAL A 168 0.78 9.36 0.81
C VAL A 168 -0.45 8.58 1.26
N TRP A 169 -0.90 7.66 0.41
CA TRP A 169 -2.10 6.86 0.70
C TRP A 169 -1.81 5.58 1.45
N SER A 170 -0.55 5.12 1.50
CA SER A 170 -0.09 3.89 2.15
C SER A 170 0.37 4.14 3.60
N ALA A 171 0.72 3.07 4.32
CA ALA A 171 1.19 3.17 5.69
C ALA A 171 2.64 3.68 5.74
N MET A 172 2.94 4.53 6.72
CA MET A 172 4.28 5.08 6.96
C MET A 172 5.06 4.25 7.99
N SER A 173 6.35 4.50 8.13
CA SER A 173 7.18 3.95 9.22
C SER A 173 7.94 5.05 9.96
N TYR A 174 8.32 4.79 11.22
CA TYR A 174 8.98 5.74 12.10
C TYR A 174 10.20 5.09 12.76
N ASP A 175 11.35 5.75 12.69
CA ASP A 175 12.53 5.44 13.51
C ASP A 175 12.68 6.50 14.60
N ALA A 176 12.36 6.12 15.83
CA ALA A 176 12.46 6.99 17.00
C ALA A 176 13.90 7.40 17.34
N LYS A 177 14.91 6.57 17.02
CA LYS A 177 16.31 6.90 17.31
C LYS A 177 16.84 7.99 16.38
N LEU A 178 16.36 8.00 15.14
CA LEU A 178 16.74 8.98 14.12
C LEU A 178 15.80 10.18 14.07
N ASN A 179 14.66 10.09 14.74
CA ASN A 179 13.53 11.03 14.63
C ASN A 179 13.06 11.20 13.18
N LEU A 180 13.01 10.11 12.41
CA LEU A 180 12.64 10.13 10.99
C LEU A 180 11.35 9.37 10.72
N ILE A 181 10.47 9.98 9.95
CA ILE A 181 9.31 9.33 9.33
C ILE A 181 9.62 9.07 7.87
N TYR A 182 9.29 7.88 7.40
CA TYR A 182 9.47 7.48 6.00
C TYR A 182 8.12 7.47 5.30
N LEU A 183 7.99 8.34 4.30
CA LEU A 183 6.80 8.60 3.52
C LEU A 183 6.92 7.90 2.16
N PRO A 184 6.18 6.79 1.94
CA PRO A 184 6.03 6.22 0.61
C PRO A 184 5.02 7.02 -0.22
N THR A 185 5.46 7.63 -1.31
CA THR A 185 4.64 8.54 -2.11
C THR A 185 3.99 7.90 -3.34
N GLY A 186 2.84 8.49 -3.68
CA GLY A 186 2.05 8.36 -4.90
C GLY A 186 2.71 8.96 -6.13
N ASN A 187 1.93 9.05 -7.20
CA ASN A 187 2.26 9.88 -8.37
C ASN A 187 1.66 11.27 -8.21
N ALA A 188 2.29 12.27 -8.82
CA ALA A 188 1.63 13.53 -9.14
C ALA A 188 0.62 13.32 -10.28
N THR A 189 -0.43 14.12 -10.28
CA THR A 189 -1.59 13.84 -11.15
C THR A 189 -1.41 14.47 -12.55
N PRO A 190 -1.93 13.85 -13.62
CA PRO A 190 -2.50 12.51 -13.68
C PRO A 190 -1.44 11.40 -13.90
N ASP A 191 -1.81 10.14 -13.65
CA ASP A 191 -0.85 9.01 -13.63
C ASP A 191 -0.21 8.65 -14.98
N PHE A 192 -0.94 8.75 -16.10
CA PHE A 192 -0.53 8.19 -17.40
C PHE A 192 -0.05 9.22 -18.42
N TRP A 193 -0.15 10.50 -18.08
CA TRP A 193 0.42 11.59 -18.87
C TRP A 193 0.95 12.66 -17.95
N ALA A 194 2.23 13.00 -18.11
CA ALA A 194 2.98 13.81 -17.16
C ALA A 194 3.61 15.06 -17.79
N GLY A 195 3.17 15.45 -18.99
CA GLY A 195 3.70 16.61 -19.71
C GLY A 195 3.61 17.94 -18.96
N GLU A 196 2.67 18.06 -18.02
CA GLU A 196 2.47 19.24 -17.15
C GLU A 196 3.14 19.14 -15.77
N ARG A 197 3.71 17.98 -15.41
CA ARG A 197 4.35 17.80 -14.10
C ARG A 197 5.56 18.71 -13.94
N THR A 198 5.66 19.32 -12.77
CA THR A 198 6.77 20.19 -12.38
C THR A 198 8.01 19.39 -11.98
N ALA A 199 9.14 20.08 -11.78
CA ALA A 199 10.34 19.44 -11.26
C ALA A 199 10.17 18.88 -9.84
N LEU A 200 9.29 19.46 -9.01
CA LEU A 200 9.00 18.96 -7.67
C LEU A 200 8.11 17.71 -7.72
N ASP A 201 7.14 17.68 -8.64
CA ASP A 201 6.34 16.50 -8.91
C ASP A 201 7.24 15.32 -9.33
N ASP A 202 8.15 15.56 -10.28
CA ASP A 202 9.14 14.56 -10.70
C ASP A 202 10.14 14.20 -9.60
N LYS A 203 10.38 15.08 -8.61
CA LYS A 203 11.32 14.81 -7.52
C LYS A 203 10.72 13.89 -6.45
N TYR A 204 9.43 14.07 -6.13
CA TYR A 204 8.79 13.39 -5.01
C TYR A 204 7.75 12.34 -5.42
N SER A 205 7.42 12.18 -6.71
CA SER A 205 6.59 11.06 -7.17
C SER A 205 7.32 9.73 -7.04
N SER A 206 6.59 8.66 -6.72
CA SER A 206 7.08 7.26 -6.68
C SER A 206 8.40 7.13 -5.89
N SER A 207 8.44 7.79 -4.74
CA SER A 207 9.64 8.02 -3.94
C SER A 207 9.45 7.67 -2.47
N ILE A 208 10.54 7.26 -1.82
CA ILE A 208 10.61 7.27 -0.36
C ILE A 208 11.19 8.60 0.07
N VAL A 209 10.43 9.35 0.85
CA VAL A 209 10.85 10.64 1.42
C VAL A 209 10.99 10.48 2.92
N ALA A 210 12.19 10.74 3.45
CA ALA A 210 12.41 10.80 4.89
C ALA A 210 12.23 12.23 5.37
N VAL A 211 11.32 12.43 6.31
CA VAL A 211 11.09 13.73 6.97
C VAL A 211 11.44 13.64 8.44
N ASP A 212 11.93 14.73 9.01
CA ASP A 212 12.08 14.85 10.47
C ASP A 212 10.70 14.84 11.13
N ALA A 213 10.51 13.98 12.14
CA ALA A 213 9.20 13.76 12.75
C ALA A 213 8.67 14.98 13.54
N THR A 214 9.57 15.88 13.96
CA THR A 214 9.21 17.06 14.76
C THR A 214 8.87 18.25 13.87
N THR A 215 9.52 18.37 12.72
CA THR A 215 9.48 19.59 11.89
C THR A 215 8.85 19.38 10.51
N GLY A 216 8.72 18.14 10.04
CA GLY A 216 8.28 17.82 8.68
C GLY A 216 9.31 18.10 7.59
N GLN A 217 10.51 18.56 7.94
CA GLN A 217 11.55 18.89 6.96
C GLN A 217 12.13 17.64 6.30
N VAL A 218 12.26 17.69 4.97
CA VAL A 218 12.86 16.61 4.19
C VAL A 218 14.35 16.48 4.51
N ARG A 219 14.75 15.26 4.89
CA ARG A 219 16.14 14.90 5.19
C ARG A 219 16.83 14.23 4.02
N TRP A 220 16.13 13.34 3.34
CA TRP A 220 16.55 12.73 2.08
C TRP A 220 15.32 12.19 1.33
N HIS A 221 15.50 11.90 0.06
CA HIS A 221 14.53 11.14 -0.73
C HIS A 221 15.26 10.17 -1.66
N PHE A 222 14.59 9.09 -2.05
CA PHE A 222 15.04 8.14 -3.07
C PHE A 222 13.87 7.82 -4.00
N GLN A 223 14.05 8.09 -5.29
CA GLN A 223 13.03 7.83 -6.30
C GLN A 223 13.18 6.43 -6.90
N THR A 224 12.08 5.69 -6.96
CA THR A 224 12.05 4.31 -7.49
C THR A 224 11.59 4.22 -8.94
N THR A 225 10.90 5.26 -9.42
CA THR A 225 10.49 5.41 -10.83
C THR A 225 10.62 6.88 -11.22
N HIS A 226 11.53 7.17 -12.14
CA HIS A 226 11.67 8.51 -12.72
C HIS A 226 10.50 8.81 -13.65
N HIS A 227 9.87 9.98 -13.47
CA HIS A 227 8.79 10.46 -14.34
C HIS A 227 7.74 9.38 -14.64
N ASP A 228 7.05 8.94 -13.59
CA ASP A 228 6.18 7.76 -13.62
C ASP A 228 4.97 7.92 -14.57
N LEU A 229 4.86 7.05 -15.58
CA LEU A 229 3.76 7.00 -16.55
C LEU A 229 2.91 5.73 -16.42
N TRP A 230 3.03 5.02 -15.30
CA TRP A 230 2.56 3.65 -15.14
C TRP A 230 1.71 3.45 -13.89
N ASP A 231 1.58 4.47 -13.04
CA ASP A 231 1.01 4.31 -11.70
C ASP A 231 1.82 3.27 -10.90
N PHE A 232 3.15 3.44 -10.88
CA PHE A 232 4.09 2.69 -10.04
C PHE A 232 4.44 3.42 -8.74
N ASP A 233 3.42 3.98 -8.08
CA ASP A 233 3.55 4.49 -6.72
C ASP A 233 4.07 3.44 -5.73
N LEU A 234 4.37 3.90 -4.51
CA LEU A 234 4.86 3.08 -3.41
C LEU A 234 3.72 2.73 -2.45
N PRO A 235 3.06 1.57 -2.63
CA PRO A 235 1.90 1.18 -1.82
C PRO A 235 2.29 0.56 -0.48
N SER A 236 3.53 0.11 -0.34
CA SER A 236 4.00 -0.68 0.80
C SER A 236 4.56 0.19 1.91
N GLN A 237 4.28 -0.19 3.15
CA GLN A 237 4.97 0.33 4.32
C GLN A 237 6.48 0.04 4.22
N PRO A 238 7.36 1.04 4.35
CA PRO A 238 8.80 0.80 4.36
C PRO A 238 9.19 -0.03 5.60
N LEU A 239 9.86 -1.17 5.38
CA LEU A 239 10.37 -2.03 6.45
C LEU A 239 11.65 -1.42 7.03
N LEU A 240 11.70 -1.23 8.34
CA LEU A 240 12.93 -0.83 9.05
C LEU A 240 13.58 -2.08 9.65
N TYR A 241 14.85 -2.30 9.33
CA TYR A 241 15.59 -3.48 9.78
C TYR A 241 17.05 -3.13 10.09
N ASP A 242 17.59 -3.69 11.17
CA ASP A 242 19.00 -3.57 11.52
C ASP A 242 19.76 -4.77 10.95
N LEU A 243 20.33 -4.61 9.75
CA LEU A 243 20.98 -5.69 9.00
C LEU A 243 22.33 -6.03 9.64
N PRO A 244 22.56 -7.28 10.11
CA PRO A 244 23.86 -7.65 10.68
C PRO A 244 25.00 -7.52 9.66
N ASP A 245 26.09 -6.83 10.04
CA ASP A 245 27.23 -6.56 9.15
C ASP A 245 28.25 -7.72 9.08
N GLY A 246 28.05 -8.77 9.89
CA GLY A 246 28.95 -9.92 10.01
C GLY A 246 30.23 -9.67 10.81
N LYS A 247 30.41 -8.47 11.37
CA LYS A 247 31.55 -8.04 12.19
C LYS A 247 31.15 -7.73 13.65
N GLY A 248 29.91 -8.03 14.02
CA GLY A 248 29.34 -7.76 15.35
C GLY A 248 28.57 -6.44 15.45
N GLY A 249 28.37 -5.73 14.33
CA GLY A 249 27.54 -4.54 14.23
C GLY A 249 26.32 -4.73 13.32
N THR A 250 25.62 -3.64 13.07
CA THR A 250 24.43 -3.60 12.19
C THR A 250 24.46 -2.39 11.28
N THR A 251 23.95 -2.54 10.06
CA THR A 251 23.65 -1.44 9.14
C THR A 251 22.17 -1.10 9.25
N PRO A 252 21.79 0.17 9.48
CA PRO A 252 20.39 0.55 9.60
C PRO A 252 19.76 0.63 8.21
N VAL A 253 18.99 -0.39 7.83
CA VAL A 253 18.38 -0.47 6.49
C VAL A 253 16.88 -0.16 6.52
N LEU A 254 16.42 0.41 5.41
CA LEU A 254 15.03 0.51 5.01
C LEU A 254 14.86 -0.34 3.75
N VAL A 255 13.86 -1.23 3.75
CA VAL A 255 13.49 -2.01 2.57
C VAL A 255 12.15 -1.52 2.05
N GLN A 256 12.16 -1.06 0.80
CA GLN A 256 10.97 -0.64 0.08
C GLN A 256 10.66 -1.62 -1.04
N THR A 257 9.44 -2.15 -1.05
CA THR A 257 8.89 -2.91 -2.18
C THR A 257 8.05 -2.01 -3.07
N SER A 258 8.03 -2.28 -4.38
CA SER A 258 7.28 -1.44 -5.33
C SER A 258 6.39 -2.24 -6.29
N LYS A 259 5.42 -1.53 -6.89
CA LYS A 259 4.51 -2.10 -7.88
C LYS A 259 5.25 -2.64 -9.12
N GLN A 260 6.44 -2.13 -9.44
CA GLN A 260 7.23 -2.61 -10.58
C GLN A 260 7.95 -3.95 -10.33
N GLY A 261 7.69 -4.59 -9.19
CA GLY A 261 8.29 -5.88 -8.82
C GLY A 261 9.76 -5.78 -8.41
N MET A 262 10.19 -4.62 -7.91
CA MET A 262 11.55 -4.39 -7.43
C MET A 262 11.56 -4.14 -5.92
N ILE A 263 12.68 -4.50 -5.29
CA ILE A 263 12.91 -4.35 -3.85
C ILE A 263 14.13 -3.47 -3.67
N PHE A 264 13.98 -2.28 -3.10
CA PHE A 264 15.07 -1.35 -2.85
C PHE A 264 15.50 -1.43 -1.38
N MET A 265 16.78 -1.73 -1.13
CA MET A 265 17.36 -1.69 0.21
C MET A 265 18.26 -0.47 0.34
N LEU A 266 17.85 0.47 1.19
CA LEU A 266 18.50 1.76 1.40
C LEU A 266 19.04 1.84 2.83
N ASN A 267 20.07 2.63 3.05
CA ASN A 267 20.45 3.05 4.40
C ASN A 267 19.41 4.07 4.87
N ARG A 268 18.71 3.79 5.97
CA ARG A 268 17.56 4.59 6.39
C ARG A 268 17.93 5.95 7.00
N GLU A 269 19.20 6.18 7.32
CA GLU A 269 19.71 7.48 7.78
C GLU A 269 19.97 8.43 6.61
N THR A 270 20.41 7.88 5.46
CA THR A 270 20.98 8.68 4.36
C THR A 270 20.23 8.56 3.03
N GLY A 271 19.35 7.58 2.88
CA GLY A 271 18.65 7.26 1.62
C GLY A 271 19.52 6.60 0.57
N LYS A 272 20.81 6.36 0.84
CA LYS A 272 21.74 5.76 -0.13
C LYS A 272 21.50 4.25 -0.27
N PRO A 273 21.56 3.68 -1.47
CA PRO A 273 21.42 2.24 -1.66
C PRO A 273 22.48 1.44 -0.88
N VAL A 274 22.02 0.44 -0.12
CA VAL A 274 22.86 -0.58 0.52
C VAL A 274 23.00 -1.79 -0.42
N ALA A 275 21.90 -2.18 -1.07
CA ALA A 275 21.95 -3.09 -2.20
C ALA A 275 22.17 -2.30 -3.51
N LYS A 276 22.88 -2.91 -4.47
CA LYS A 276 23.24 -2.25 -5.73
C LYS A 276 21.99 -1.84 -6.52
N VAL A 277 21.97 -0.58 -6.97
CA VAL A 277 21.00 -0.03 -7.93
C VAL A 277 21.75 0.42 -9.18
N GLU A 278 21.22 0.13 -10.36
CA GLU A 278 21.77 0.53 -11.65
C GLU A 278 20.76 1.36 -12.44
N GLU A 279 21.19 2.50 -12.95
CA GLU A 279 20.43 3.22 -13.98
C GLU A 279 20.52 2.46 -15.30
N ARG A 280 19.36 2.09 -15.87
CA ARG A 280 19.31 1.39 -17.17
C ARG A 280 18.48 2.16 -18.17
N PRO A 281 18.89 2.21 -19.46
CA PRO A 281 18.07 2.77 -20.51
C PRO A 281 16.71 2.08 -20.60
N VAL A 282 15.67 2.87 -20.82
CA VAL A 282 14.30 2.38 -21.01
C VAL A 282 13.70 2.91 -22.32
N PRO A 283 12.68 2.24 -22.89
CA PRO A 283 12.03 2.72 -24.10
C PRO A 283 11.41 4.11 -23.91
N ALA A 284 11.60 4.98 -24.89
CA ALA A 284 10.85 6.23 -25.00
C ALA A 284 9.54 5.99 -25.79
N GLY A 285 8.54 6.83 -25.55
CA GLY A 285 7.32 6.90 -26.36
C GLY A 285 7.37 8.06 -27.36
N ASN A 286 6.22 8.39 -27.92
CA ASN A 286 6.06 9.45 -28.92
C ASN A 286 4.76 10.26 -28.74
N VAL A 287 4.15 10.22 -27.55
CA VAL A 287 2.95 11.00 -27.25
C VAL A 287 3.30 12.49 -27.24
N GLN A 288 2.52 13.29 -27.97
CA GLN A 288 2.78 14.72 -28.07
C GLN A 288 2.69 15.41 -26.70
N GLY A 289 3.67 16.25 -26.40
CA GLY A 289 3.75 17.01 -25.14
C GLY A 289 4.22 16.19 -23.94
N GLU A 290 4.46 14.88 -24.10
CA GLU A 290 5.00 14.02 -23.04
C GLU A 290 6.54 14.10 -22.97
N ARG A 291 7.07 13.94 -21.75
CA ARG A 291 8.50 13.77 -21.49
C ARG A 291 8.75 12.29 -21.17
N TYR A 292 9.94 11.80 -21.50
CA TYR A 292 10.34 10.43 -21.18
C TYR A 292 11.67 10.45 -20.46
N SER A 293 11.75 9.76 -19.32
CA SER A 293 13.03 9.55 -18.64
C SER A 293 13.94 8.67 -19.51
N PRO A 294 15.22 9.04 -19.73
CA PRO A 294 16.14 8.21 -20.50
C PRO A 294 16.50 6.90 -19.79
N THR A 295 16.47 6.89 -18.45
CA THR A 295 16.81 5.73 -17.62
C THR A 295 15.81 5.52 -16.49
N GLN A 296 15.88 4.34 -15.88
CA GLN A 296 15.18 4.01 -14.64
C GLN A 296 16.13 3.30 -13.68
N PRO A 297 15.91 3.41 -12.35
CA PRO A 297 16.68 2.69 -11.35
C PRO A 297 16.22 1.23 -11.29
N TYR A 298 17.14 0.29 -11.51
CA TYR A 298 16.93 -1.14 -11.32
C TYR A 298 17.64 -1.62 -10.07
N SER A 299 16.89 -2.21 -9.13
CA SER A 299 17.48 -2.80 -7.92
C SER A 299 18.08 -4.18 -8.20
N VAL A 300 19.29 -4.19 -8.74
CA VAL A 300 19.99 -5.41 -9.17
C VAL A 300 20.65 -6.17 -8.04
N GLY A 301 20.83 -5.54 -6.88
CA GLY A 301 21.36 -6.16 -5.67
C GLY A 301 20.31 -6.91 -4.84
N MET A 302 19.04 -6.83 -5.23
CA MET A 302 17.92 -7.55 -4.61
C MET A 302 17.15 -8.33 -5.68
N PRO A 303 16.32 -9.30 -5.31
CA PRO A 303 15.49 -10.02 -6.28
C PRO A 303 14.46 -9.07 -6.88
N MET A 304 14.33 -9.13 -8.21
CA MET A 304 13.20 -8.57 -8.93
C MET A 304 12.19 -9.68 -9.19
N ILE A 305 10.96 -9.50 -8.71
CA ILE A 305 9.96 -10.56 -8.64
C ILE A 305 8.76 -10.20 -9.52
N GLY A 306 8.39 -11.11 -10.42
CA GLY A 306 7.18 -10.99 -11.23
C GLY A 306 7.24 -9.91 -12.31
N ASN A 307 8.41 -9.40 -12.66
CA ASN A 307 8.60 -8.27 -13.58
C ASN A 307 9.37 -8.62 -14.87
N GLN A 308 9.39 -9.89 -15.23
CA GLN A 308 10.02 -10.34 -16.47
C GLN A 308 9.34 -9.71 -17.70
N THR A 309 10.13 -9.47 -18.76
CA THR A 309 9.58 -9.10 -20.06
C THR A 309 8.91 -10.32 -20.67
N LEU A 310 7.61 -10.24 -20.90
CA LEU A 310 6.82 -11.34 -21.43
C LEU A 310 7.06 -11.51 -22.93
N THR A 311 6.95 -12.75 -23.38
CA THR A 311 6.97 -13.15 -24.79
C THR A 311 5.68 -13.87 -25.15
N GLU A 312 5.44 -14.11 -26.43
CA GLU A 312 4.28 -14.88 -26.88
C GLU A 312 4.20 -16.27 -26.22
N SER A 313 5.35 -16.88 -25.92
CA SER A 313 5.42 -18.19 -25.23
C SER A 313 4.98 -18.16 -23.77
N ASP A 314 4.86 -16.96 -23.20
CA ASP A 314 4.36 -16.75 -21.85
C ASP A 314 2.84 -16.60 -21.79
N MET A 315 2.15 -16.72 -22.93
CA MET A 315 0.69 -16.67 -22.97
C MET A 315 0.08 -18.00 -22.51
N TRP A 316 -1.11 -17.92 -21.93
CA TRP A 316 -1.83 -19.03 -21.33
C TRP A 316 -3.33 -18.88 -21.56
N GLY A 317 -4.04 -20.00 -21.56
CA GLY A 317 -5.49 -20.05 -21.60
C GLY A 317 -6.01 -21.39 -21.12
N ALA A 318 -7.25 -21.42 -20.65
CA ALA A 318 -7.87 -22.63 -20.12
C ALA A 318 -8.16 -23.68 -21.21
N THR A 319 -8.20 -23.27 -22.49
CA THR A 319 -8.39 -24.13 -23.65
C THR A 319 -7.45 -23.71 -24.79
N PRO A 320 -7.24 -24.54 -25.83
CA PRO A 320 -6.44 -24.12 -26.99
C PRO A 320 -6.95 -22.86 -27.71
N VAL A 321 -8.28 -22.67 -27.76
CA VAL A 321 -8.89 -21.46 -28.35
C VAL A 321 -8.65 -20.25 -27.46
N ASP A 322 -8.81 -20.41 -26.15
CA ASP A 322 -8.54 -19.36 -25.17
C ASP A 322 -7.08 -18.89 -25.23
N LEU A 323 -6.15 -19.85 -25.30
CA LEU A 323 -4.72 -19.58 -25.49
C LEU A 323 -4.44 -18.84 -26.81
N LEU A 324 -5.08 -19.25 -27.91
CA LEU A 324 -4.93 -18.58 -29.20
C LEU A 324 -5.39 -17.11 -29.11
N LEU A 325 -6.54 -16.85 -28.49
CA LEU A 325 -7.07 -15.50 -28.31
C LEU A 325 -6.14 -14.63 -27.46
N CYS A 326 -5.58 -15.18 -26.37
CA CYS A 326 -4.59 -14.48 -25.57
C CYS A 326 -3.30 -14.16 -26.35
N ARG A 327 -2.83 -15.07 -27.21
CA ARG A 327 -1.68 -14.81 -28.10
C ARG A 327 -1.96 -13.73 -29.14
N ILE A 328 -3.17 -13.68 -29.69
CA ILE A 328 -3.60 -12.61 -30.61
C ILE A 328 -3.58 -11.27 -29.87
N GLN A 329 -4.27 -11.18 -28.72
CA GLN A 329 -4.29 -9.95 -27.92
C GLN A 329 -2.88 -9.49 -27.54
N PHE A 330 -1.99 -10.41 -27.15
CA PHE A 330 -0.58 -10.07 -26.84
C PHE A 330 0.13 -9.44 -28.03
N LYS A 331 -0.06 -9.98 -29.24
CA LYS A 331 0.57 -9.48 -30.47
C LYS A 331 0.03 -8.13 -30.93
N GLU A 332 -1.17 -7.77 -30.53
CA GLU A 332 -1.77 -6.46 -30.78
C GLU A 332 -1.21 -5.37 -29.85
N MET A 333 -0.43 -5.75 -28.83
CA MET A 333 0.12 -4.82 -27.85
C MET A 333 1.64 -4.67 -28.00
N ARG A 334 2.12 -3.46 -27.76
CA ARG A 334 3.55 -3.19 -27.58
C ARG A 334 3.97 -3.60 -26.17
N HIS A 335 5.03 -4.41 -26.07
CA HIS A 335 5.65 -4.80 -24.81
C HIS A 335 7.16 -4.88 -24.96
N GLN A 336 7.87 -3.94 -24.34
CA GLN A 336 9.32 -3.79 -24.37
C GLN A 336 9.94 -3.90 -22.96
N GLY A 337 9.18 -4.47 -22.02
CA GLY A 337 9.54 -4.61 -20.60
C GLY A 337 8.67 -3.76 -19.67
N VAL A 338 9.06 -3.72 -18.40
CA VAL A 338 8.31 -3.08 -17.30
C VAL A 338 7.97 -1.63 -17.59
N PHE A 339 8.91 -0.88 -18.16
CA PHE A 339 8.78 0.54 -18.47
C PHE A 339 8.41 0.78 -19.94
N THR A 340 7.51 -0.04 -20.50
CA THR A 340 6.91 0.24 -21.81
C THR A 340 5.95 1.41 -21.65
N PRO A 341 6.22 2.62 -22.16
CA PRO A 341 5.36 3.77 -21.90
C PRO A 341 4.01 3.63 -22.61
N PRO A 342 2.92 4.17 -22.03
CA PRO A 342 1.64 4.26 -22.72
C PRO A 342 1.78 5.14 -23.97
N GLY A 343 1.09 4.73 -25.04
CA GLY A 343 1.03 5.46 -26.31
C GLY A 343 -0.42 5.53 -26.80
N LEU A 344 -0.63 6.03 -28.02
CA LEU A 344 -1.95 5.94 -28.67
C LEU A 344 -2.29 4.49 -29.08
N ASP A 345 -1.28 3.63 -29.16
CA ASP A 345 -1.38 2.19 -29.35
C ASP A 345 -1.52 1.46 -28.00
N ARG A 346 -2.08 0.25 -28.02
CA ARG A 346 -2.17 -0.60 -26.83
C ARG A 346 -0.78 -1.00 -26.37
N SER A 347 -0.41 -0.65 -25.14
CA SER A 347 0.82 -1.12 -24.50
C SER A 347 0.49 -2.12 -23.38
N LEU A 348 1.27 -3.18 -23.25
CA LEU A 348 1.15 -4.11 -22.13
C LEU A 348 2.05 -3.65 -20.99
N GLN A 349 1.42 -3.26 -19.89
CA GLN A 349 2.07 -3.00 -18.61
C GLN A 349 2.11 -4.30 -17.79
N PHE A 350 3.31 -4.78 -17.46
CA PHE A 350 3.52 -5.98 -16.65
C PHE A 350 4.74 -5.84 -15.71
N PRO A 351 4.56 -5.90 -14.37
CA PRO A 351 3.27 -5.96 -13.66
C PRO A 351 2.42 -4.71 -13.96
N GLY A 352 1.11 -4.84 -13.94
CA GLY A 352 0.20 -3.71 -14.13
C GLY A 352 0.18 -2.75 -12.94
N SER A 353 -0.53 -1.62 -13.08
CA SER A 353 -0.69 -0.62 -12.01
C SER A 353 -1.41 -1.14 -10.75
N LEU A 354 -2.15 -2.25 -10.88
CA LEU A 354 -2.67 -2.98 -9.73
C LEU A 354 -1.55 -3.56 -8.86
N GLY A 355 -0.34 -3.71 -9.40
CA GLY A 355 0.88 -3.97 -8.66
C GLY A 355 1.61 -5.26 -9.06
N GLY A 356 2.87 -5.31 -8.66
CA GLY A 356 3.64 -6.46 -8.21
C GLY A 356 3.47 -6.59 -6.70
N MET A 357 4.38 -6.00 -5.93
CA MET A 357 4.24 -5.89 -4.47
C MET A 357 3.37 -4.68 -4.13
N ASN A 358 2.30 -4.89 -3.37
CA ASN A 358 1.31 -3.86 -3.05
C ASN A 358 1.21 -3.65 -1.52
N TRP A 359 0.13 -3.01 -1.04
CA TRP A 359 -0.01 -2.46 0.30
C TRP A 359 0.12 -3.46 1.46
N GLY A 360 0.08 -4.77 1.18
CA GLY A 360 0.37 -5.82 2.15
C GLY A 360 1.75 -5.72 2.79
N SER A 361 2.67 -4.97 2.18
CA SER A 361 4.04 -4.77 2.70
C SER A 361 4.76 -6.12 2.88
N VAL A 362 5.71 -6.20 3.80
CA VAL A 362 6.50 -7.41 4.05
C VAL A 362 6.49 -7.76 5.52
N SER A 363 6.72 -9.03 5.84
CA SER A 363 7.06 -9.48 7.19
C SER A 363 8.49 -10.00 7.23
N VAL A 364 9.10 -10.02 8.41
CA VAL A 364 10.51 -10.42 8.58
C VAL A 364 10.65 -11.42 9.72
N ASP A 365 11.48 -12.43 9.54
CA ASP A 365 12.06 -13.23 10.61
C ASP A 365 13.44 -12.64 10.95
N PRO A 366 13.55 -11.85 12.02
CA PRO A 366 14.80 -11.16 12.34
C PRO A 366 15.90 -12.10 12.80
N ASN A 367 15.58 -13.31 13.28
CA ASN A 367 16.58 -14.27 13.77
C ASN A 367 17.36 -14.90 12.63
N ASN A 368 16.68 -15.16 11.51
CA ASN A 368 17.27 -15.77 10.31
C ASN A 368 17.55 -14.76 9.19
N GLY A 369 17.13 -13.50 9.34
CA GLY A 369 17.30 -12.46 8.32
C GLY A 369 16.48 -12.72 7.06
N LEU A 370 15.33 -13.39 7.18
CA LEU A 370 14.44 -13.72 6.07
C LEU A 370 13.28 -12.72 6.00
N MET A 371 13.07 -12.14 4.82
CA MET A 371 11.92 -11.32 4.52
C MET A 371 10.92 -12.09 3.67
N PHE A 372 9.63 -12.01 4.01
CA PHE A 372 8.54 -12.63 3.26
C PHE A 372 7.73 -11.57 2.54
N VAL A 373 7.50 -11.79 1.25
CA VAL A 373 6.81 -10.85 0.38
C VAL A 373 5.90 -11.57 -0.58
N ASN A 374 4.66 -11.09 -0.72
CA ASN A 374 3.76 -11.53 -1.77
C ASN A 374 3.77 -10.55 -2.95
N ASP A 375 3.62 -11.09 -4.16
CA ASP A 375 3.53 -10.32 -5.39
C ASP A 375 2.34 -10.76 -6.24
N MET A 376 1.75 -9.80 -6.94
CA MET A 376 0.70 -10.01 -7.93
C MET A 376 1.27 -9.90 -9.34
N ARG A 377 0.89 -10.81 -10.23
CA ARG A 377 1.37 -10.85 -11.61
C ARG A 377 0.17 -10.73 -12.55
N LEU A 378 -0.40 -9.54 -12.61
CA LEU A 378 -1.50 -9.20 -13.52
C LEU A 378 -1.05 -8.15 -14.53
N GLY A 379 -1.09 -8.51 -15.83
CA GLY A 379 -0.87 -7.56 -16.91
C GLY A 379 -2.07 -6.66 -17.14
N LEU A 380 -1.82 -5.42 -17.52
CA LEU A 380 -2.85 -4.48 -17.96
C LEU A 380 -2.51 -3.95 -19.36
N ALA A 381 -3.50 -3.90 -20.23
CA ALA A 381 -3.39 -3.08 -21.43
C ALA A 381 -3.64 -1.63 -21.05
N ASN A 382 -2.72 -0.74 -21.44
CA ASN A 382 -2.78 0.69 -21.17
C ASN A 382 -2.53 1.48 -22.46
N TYR A 383 -3.37 2.48 -22.73
CA TYR A 383 -3.20 3.38 -23.87
C TYR A 383 -3.94 4.70 -23.71
N MET A 384 -3.46 5.71 -24.42
CA MET A 384 -3.94 7.07 -24.42
C MET A 384 -5.11 7.22 -25.39
N VAL A 385 -6.16 7.89 -24.92
CA VAL A 385 -7.37 8.20 -25.70
C VAL A 385 -7.38 9.71 -25.94
N PRO A 386 -7.35 10.21 -27.18
CA PRO A 386 -7.44 11.65 -27.44
C PRO A 386 -8.64 12.29 -26.75
N ARG A 387 -8.47 13.49 -26.16
CA ARG A 387 -9.53 14.19 -25.40
C ARG A 387 -10.88 14.23 -26.11
N ALA A 388 -10.88 14.45 -27.42
CA ALA A 388 -12.11 14.50 -28.23
C ALA A 388 -12.92 13.19 -28.24
N SER A 389 -12.29 12.06 -27.91
CA SER A 389 -12.89 10.73 -27.85
C SER A 389 -13.21 10.26 -26.43
N VAL A 390 -12.87 11.05 -25.40
CA VAL A 390 -13.19 10.75 -24.01
C VAL A 390 -14.63 11.18 -23.73
N ALA A 391 -15.47 10.24 -23.28
CA ALA A 391 -16.83 10.56 -22.86
C ALA A 391 -16.82 11.50 -21.64
N LYS A 392 -17.78 12.44 -21.57
CA LYS A 392 -17.84 13.45 -20.49
C LYS A 392 -18.11 12.86 -19.11
N ASP A 393 -18.69 11.67 -19.04
CA ASP A 393 -19.01 10.92 -17.83
C ASP A 393 -18.02 9.77 -17.55
N ALA A 394 -16.89 9.74 -18.27
CA ALA A 394 -15.80 8.80 -18.04
C ALA A 394 -15.34 8.84 -16.57
N SER A 395 -15.39 7.68 -15.91
CA SER A 395 -15.14 7.56 -14.47
C SER A 395 -14.53 6.20 -14.09
N GLY A 396 -13.62 5.69 -14.92
CA GLY A 396 -12.95 4.40 -14.70
C GLY A 396 -12.00 4.42 -13.50
N ILE A 397 -12.52 4.37 -12.27
CA ILE A 397 -11.75 4.50 -11.02
C ILE A 397 -10.60 3.48 -10.93
N GLU A 398 -10.87 2.20 -11.19
CA GLU A 398 -9.85 1.13 -11.16
C GLU A 398 -9.48 0.61 -12.56
N MET A 399 -10.47 0.47 -13.44
CA MET A 399 -10.35 -0.03 -14.82
C MET A 399 -11.32 0.75 -15.71
N GLY A 400 -11.12 0.66 -17.02
CA GLY A 400 -11.83 1.45 -18.01
C GLY A 400 -11.15 2.79 -18.27
N ILE A 401 -11.88 3.70 -18.88
CA ILE A 401 -11.36 5.00 -19.28
C ILE A 401 -11.32 5.97 -18.09
N VAL A 402 -10.12 6.48 -17.78
CA VAL A 402 -9.92 7.60 -16.88
C VAL A 402 -9.90 8.91 -17.66
N PRO A 403 -10.60 9.95 -17.19
CA PRO A 403 -10.73 11.18 -17.94
C PRO A 403 -9.45 12.01 -18.00
N MET A 404 -8.64 12.06 -16.93
CA MET A 404 -7.44 12.92 -16.83
C MET A 404 -7.71 14.38 -17.24
N ASP A 405 -8.84 14.95 -16.80
CA ASP A 405 -9.31 16.30 -17.17
C ASP A 405 -8.24 17.37 -16.96
N GLY A 406 -8.12 18.26 -17.93
CA GLY A 406 -7.04 19.26 -17.99
C GLY A 406 -5.96 18.91 -19.00
N THR A 407 -5.83 17.63 -19.38
CA THR A 407 -4.81 17.17 -20.35
C THR A 407 -5.38 16.93 -21.75
N PRO A 408 -4.53 16.82 -22.79
CA PRO A 408 -4.96 16.47 -24.15
C PRO A 408 -5.51 15.04 -24.33
N PHE A 409 -5.51 14.21 -23.27
CA PHE A 409 -5.84 12.79 -23.36
C PHE A 409 -6.63 12.28 -22.14
N GLY A 410 -7.43 11.25 -22.31
CA GLY A 410 -7.76 10.28 -21.27
C GLY A 410 -6.84 9.05 -21.39
N ALA A 411 -6.95 8.09 -20.47
CA ALA A 411 -6.23 6.82 -20.57
C ALA A 411 -7.19 5.65 -20.36
N MET A 412 -7.03 4.59 -21.14
CA MET A 412 -7.76 3.34 -21.00
C MET A 412 -6.90 2.32 -20.25
N ARG A 413 -7.48 1.70 -19.23
CA ARG A 413 -6.87 0.59 -18.50
C ARG A 413 -7.74 -0.65 -18.57
N GLU A 414 -7.21 -1.73 -19.13
CA GLU A 414 -7.92 -3.00 -19.25
C GLU A 414 -7.11 -4.12 -18.62
N ARG A 415 -7.78 -5.01 -17.89
CA ARG A 415 -7.13 -6.23 -17.42
C ARG A 415 -6.78 -7.09 -18.63
N PHE A 416 -5.57 -7.61 -18.68
CA PHE A 416 -5.15 -8.54 -19.74
C PHE A 416 -5.72 -9.93 -19.48
N LEU A 417 -7.01 -10.09 -19.78
CA LEU A 417 -7.79 -11.30 -19.57
C LEU A 417 -8.30 -11.84 -20.90
N SER A 418 -8.49 -13.15 -20.96
CA SER A 418 -9.21 -13.80 -22.04
C SER A 418 -10.72 -13.48 -21.97
N PRO A 419 -11.52 -13.80 -22.99
CA PRO A 419 -12.97 -13.68 -22.92
C PRO A 419 -13.62 -14.51 -21.81
N LEU A 420 -12.90 -15.52 -21.28
CA LEU A 420 -13.32 -16.28 -20.11
C LEU A 420 -13.00 -15.58 -18.78
N GLY A 421 -12.42 -14.37 -18.80
CA GLY A 421 -12.08 -13.60 -17.61
C GLY A 421 -10.84 -14.11 -16.87
N ILE A 422 -9.99 -14.90 -17.53
CA ILE A 422 -8.78 -15.49 -16.93
C ILE A 422 -7.54 -14.75 -17.44
N PRO A 423 -6.52 -14.47 -16.61
CA PRO A 423 -5.37 -13.73 -17.09
C PRO A 423 -4.63 -14.45 -18.22
N CYS A 424 -4.26 -13.70 -19.25
CA CYS A 424 -3.70 -14.23 -20.48
C CYS A 424 -2.21 -14.61 -20.40
N GLN A 425 -1.50 -14.18 -19.36
CA GLN A 425 -0.15 -14.61 -19.05
C GLN A 425 -0.14 -15.96 -18.31
N LYS A 426 0.94 -16.73 -18.38
CA LYS A 426 1.04 -18.02 -17.68
C LYS A 426 1.08 -17.85 -16.16
N PRO A 427 0.46 -18.76 -15.39
CA PRO A 427 0.57 -18.79 -13.94
C PRO A 427 2.00 -19.12 -13.48
N PRO A 428 2.37 -18.79 -12.23
CA PRO A 428 1.50 -18.27 -11.19
C PRO A 428 1.14 -16.79 -11.37
N PHE A 429 -0.12 -16.43 -11.10
CA PHE A 429 -0.57 -15.02 -11.06
C PHE A 429 -0.26 -14.33 -9.73
N GLY A 430 0.27 -15.08 -8.77
CA GLY A 430 0.63 -14.61 -7.45
C GLY A 430 1.52 -15.57 -6.71
N THR A 431 2.53 -15.06 -6.01
CA THR A 431 3.43 -15.88 -5.20
C THR A 431 3.64 -15.33 -3.81
N MET A 432 4.12 -16.21 -2.92
CA MET A 432 4.82 -15.83 -1.69
C MET A 432 6.29 -16.18 -1.88
N SER A 433 7.18 -15.26 -1.52
CA SER A 433 8.62 -15.39 -1.68
C SER A 433 9.33 -15.12 -0.37
N ALA A 434 10.38 -15.88 -0.08
CA ALA A 434 11.35 -15.56 0.97
C ALA A 434 12.64 -15.01 0.35
N VAL A 435 13.12 -13.91 0.89
CA VAL A 435 14.37 -13.25 0.49
C VAL A 435 15.29 -13.18 1.69
N ASP A 436 16.52 -13.65 1.53
CA ASP A 436 17.58 -13.48 2.51
C ASP A 436 18.12 -12.04 2.42
N LEU A 437 17.92 -11.25 3.47
CA LEU A 437 18.26 -9.83 3.51
C LEU A 437 19.78 -9.58 3.53
N LYS A 438 20.57 -10.56 3.94
CA LYS A 438 22.04 -10.43 4.01
C LYS A 438 22.69 -10.60 2.65
N SER A 439 22.24 -11.59 1.89
CA SER A 439 22.77 -11.93 0.57
C SER A 439 22.01 -11.26 -0.57
N GLY A 440 20.80 -10.75 -0.32
CA GLY A 440 19.93 -10.18 -1.34
C GLY A 440 19.39 -11.23 -2.32
N LYS A 441 19.27 -12.49 -1.89
CA LYS A 441 18.88 -13.60 -2.77
C LYS A 441 17.51 -14.17 -2.40
N LEU A 442 16.78 -14.60 -3.43
CA LEU A 442 15.57 -15.39 -3.27
C LEU A 442 15.94 -16.77 -2.70
N VAL A 443 15.31 -17.15 -1.59
CA VAL A 443 15.51 -18.46 -0.94
C VAL A 443 14.52 -19.48 -1.50
N TRP A 444 13.24 -19.12 -1.52
CA TRP A 444 12.18 -19.92 -2.12
C TRP A 444 11.06 -19.02 -2.63
N GLN A 445 10.23 -19.57 -3.51
CA GLN A 445 9.03 -18.93 -4.02
C GLN A 445 7.96 -20.00 -4.29
N VAL A 446 6.74 -19.76 -3.83
CA VAL A 446 5.61 -20.70 -3.98
C VAL A 446 4.36 -19.96 -4.49
N PRO A 447 3.53 -20.59 -5.34
CA PRO A 447 2.24 -20.02 -5.70
C PRO A 447 1.32 -19.95 -4.48
N VAL A 448 0.52 -18.89 -4.35
CA VAL A 448 -0.46 -18.75 -3.26
C VAL A 448 -1.88 -18.69 -3.79
N GLY A 449 -2.76 -19.53 -3.24
CA GLY A 449 -4.16 -19.57 -3.62
C GLY A 449 -4.46 -20.53 -4.77
N THR A 450 -5.71 -20.95 -4.81
CA THR A 450 -6.25 -21.96 -5.72
C THR A 450 -7.49 -21.44 -6.45
N VAL A 451 -7.97 -22.22 -7.42
CA VAL A 451 -9.23 -21.98 -8.17
C VAL A 451 -10.48 -22.45 -7.42
N GLU A 452 -10.42 -22.75 -6.12
CA GLU A 452 -11.55 -23.34 -5.40
C GLU A 452 -12.82 -22.47 -5.49
N ASP A 453 -12.66 -21.14 -5.37
CA ASP A 453 -13.75 -20.15 -5.38
C ASP A 453 -13.73 -19.20 -6.59
N THR A 454 -12.94 -19.51 -7.62
CA THR A 454 -12.85 -18.70 -8.85
C THR A 454 -12.67 -19.59 -10.07
N GLY A 455 -12.85 -19.03 -11.27
CA GLY A 455 -12.66 -19.79 -12.51
C GLY A 455 -13.19 -19.07 -13.75
N PRO A 456 -13.20 -19.76 -14.90
CA PRO A 456 -13.71 -19.24 -16.16
C PRO A 456 -15.13 -18.68 -16.01
N LEU A 457 -15.38 -17.49 -16.55
CA LEU A 457 -16.66 -16.78 -16.52
C LEU A 457 -17.19 -16.52 -15.08
N GLY A 458 -16.30 -16.52 -14.08
CA GLY A 458 -16.67 -16.35 -12.67
C GLY A 458 -17.25 -17.63 -12.03
N ILE A 459 -17.21 -18.77 -12.73
CA ILE A 459 -17.68 -20.05 -12.20
C ILE A 459 -16.65 -20.60 -11.23
N ARG A 460 -17.07 -20.92 -10.00
CA ARG A 460 -16.20 -21.54 -8.98
C ARG A 460 -15.85 -22.97 -9.41
N MET A 461 -14.56 -23.30 -9.44
CA MET A 461 -14.13 -24.64 -9.89
C MET A 461 -14.27 -25.70 -8.80
N HIS A 462 -14.37 -25.31 -7.52
CA HIS A 462 -14.42 -26.25 -6.38
C HIS A 462 -13.28 -27.28 -6.36
N MET A 463 -12.11 -26.88 -6.87
CA MET A 463 -10.92 -27.71 -6.93
C MET A 463 -9.71 -26.96 -6.35
N PRO A 464 -8.88 -27.60 -5.52
CA PRO A 464 -7.74 -26.95 -4.88
C PRO A 464 -6.51 -26.91 -5.80
N ILE A 465 -6.67 -26.47 -7.06
CA ILE A 465 -5.55 -26.39 -8.03
C ILE A 465 -4.73 -25.13 -7.75
N PRO A 466 -3.43 -25.24 -7.38
CA PRO A 466 -2.60 -24.11 -6.93
C PRO A 466 -2.06 -23.29 -8.11
N ILE A 467 -2.93 -22.54 -8.77
CA ILE A 467 -2.57 -21.70 -9.92
C ILE A 467 -1.87 -20.40 -9.51
N GLY A 468 -1.79 -20.09 -8.20
CA GLY A 468 -1.22 -18.85 -7.69
C GLY A 468 -2.12 -17.67 -8.03
N MET A 469 -3.12 -17.39 -7.19
CA MET A 469 -4.05 -16.30 -7.39
C MET A 469 -3.42 -14.93 -7.12
N PRO A 470 -3.87 -13.86 -7.80
CA PRO A 470 -3.45 -12.48 -7.51
C PRO A 470 -3.65 -12.15 -6.02
N PRO A 471 -2.57 -12.05 -5.22
CA PRO A 471 -2.67 -11.96 -3.78
C PRO A 471 -2.69 -10.50 -3.35
N LEU A 472 -3.43 -10.19 -2.30
CA LEU A 472 -3.45 -8.86 -1.72
C LEU A 472 -3.76 -8.94 -0.22
N GLY A 473 -2.82 -8.47 0.60
CA GLY A 473 -2.93 -8.44 2.05
C GLY A 473 -1.57 -8.62 2.71
N ALA A 474 -1.48 -8.34 4.01
CA ALA A 474 -0.23 -8.48 4.75
C ALA A 474 -0.01 -9.92 5.23
N SER A 475 1.25 -10.26 5.49
CA SER A 475 1.65 -11.52 6.11
C SER A 475 2.13 -11.31 7.55
N LEU A 476 2.11 -12.38 8.34
CA LEU A 476 2.62 -12.38 9.72
C LEU A 476 3.64 -13.51 9.88
N SER A 477 4.89 -13.17 10.18
CA SER A 477 5.92 -14.12 10.60
C SER A 477 5.92 -14.27 12.13
N THR A 478 6.24 -15.47 12.62
CA THR A 478 6.44 -15.74 14.05
C THR A 478 7.81 -16.35 14.32
N GLN A 479 8.30 -16.21 15.55
CA GLN A 479 9.59 -16.77 15.98
C GLN A 479 9.64 -18.31 15.86
N SER A 480 8.49 -18.99 15.83
CA SER A 480 8.42 -20.45 15.68
C SER A 480 8.70 -20.94 14.26
N GLY A 481 9.03 -20.05 13.32
CA GLY A 481 9.24 -20.41 11.92
C GLY A 481 7.95 -20.59 11.13
N LEU A 482 6.89 -19.88 11.51
CA LEU A 482 5.60 -19.89 10.81
C LEU A 482 5.31 -18.55 10.13
N LEU A 483 4.76 -18.62 8.93
CA LEU A 483 4.28 -17.48 8.16
C LEU A 483 2.78 -17.62 7.92
N PHE A 484 1.98 -16.68 8.41
CA PHE A 484 0.53 -16.66 8.22
C PHE A 484 0.13 -15.69 7.09
N PHE A 485 -0.82 -16.11 6.25
CA PHE A 485 -1.30 -15.32 5.12
C PHE A 485 -2.73 -15.68 4.72
N ALA A 486 -3.56 -14.67 4.45
CA ALA A 486 -4.98 -14.86 4.07
C ALA A 486 -5.38 -14.11 2.78
N GLY A 487 -4.43 -13.44 2.11
CA GLY A 487 -4.67 -12.50 1.02
C GLY A 487 -5.06 -13.13 -0.33
N THR A 488 -5.66 -14.32 -0.36
CA THR A 488 -6.01 -15.05 -1.60
C THR A 488 -7.53 -15.13 -1.81
N GLN A 489 -7.93 -15.45 -3.04
CA GLN A 489 -9.35 -15.45 -3.45
C GLN A 489 -10.10 -16.75 -3.16
N ASP A 490 -9.45 -17.77 -2.61
CA ASP A 490 -10.06 -19.06 -2.21
C ASP A 490 -10.38 -19.13 -0.70
N PHE A 491 -10.35 -17.98 -0.05
CA PHE A 491 -10.69 -17.73 1.35
C PHE A 491 -10.17 -18.75 2.35
N TYR A 492 -8.84 -18.86 2.41
CA TYR A 492 -8.16 -19.57 3.48
C TYR A 492 -7.23 -18.64 4.24
N LEU A 493 -7.17 -18.81 5.57
CA LEU A 493 -5.99 -18.45 6.34
C LEU A 493 -5.02 -19.63 6.26
N ARG A 494 -3.77 -19.37 5.87
CA ARG A 494 -2.71 -20.38 5.74
C ARG A 494 -1.59 -20.13 6.72
N ALA A 495 -0.90 -21.20 7.10
CA ALA A 495 0.41 -21.16 7.73
C ALA A 495 1.42 -21.90 6.85
N PHE A 496 2.56 -21.27 6.60
CA PHE A 496 3.69 -21.82 5.86
C PHE A 496 4.89 -22.00 6.80
N ASP A 497 5.69 -23.02 6.54
CA ASP A 497 7.03 -23.17 7.10
C ASP A 497 7.95 -22.09 6.47
N THR A 498 8.58 -21.26 7.30
CA THR A 498 9.38 -20.12 6.82
C THR A 498 10.66 -20.52 6.09
N ALA A 499 11.22 -21.70 6.38
CA ALA A 499 12.45 -22.18 5.77
C ALA A 499 12.23 -22.73 4.36
N THR A 500 11.03 -23.27 4.09
CA THR A 500 10.75 -24.02 2.84
C THR A 500 9.61 -23.45 2.01
N GLY A 501 8.75 -22.60 2.57
CA GLY A 501 7.53 -22.11 1.92
C GLY A 501 6.42 -23.16 1.82
N LYS A 502 6.59 -24.33 2.44
CA LYS A 502 5.58 -25.39 2.42
C LYS A 502 4.36 -24.98 3.25
N GLU A 503 3.16 -25.08 2.67
CA GLU A 503 1.90 -24.97 3.42
C GLU A 503 1.82 -26.14 4.41
N ILE A 504 1.75 -25.84 5.71
CA ILE A 504 1.66 -26.86 6.77
C ILE A 504 0.29 -26.91 7.44
N TRP A 505 -0.49 -25.83 7.31
CA TRP A 505 -1.83 -25.73 7.86
C TRP A 505 -2.62 -24.69 7.08
N LYS A 506 -3.94 -24.90 7.01
CA LYS A 506 -4.90 -23.89 6.56
C LYS A 506 -6.26 -24.13 7.18
N ASP A 507 -7.06 -23.08 7.24
CA ASP A 507 -8.47 -23.14 7.63
C ASP A 507 -9.32 -22.24 6.73
N ARG A 508 -10.54 -22.69 6.43
CA ARG A 508 -11.44 -22.06 5.47
C ARG A 508 -12.19 -20.90 6.15
N LEU A 509 -12.05 -19.70 5.58
CA LEU A 509 -12.74 -18.50 6.02
C LEU A 509 -14.15 -18.40 5.36
N PRO A 510 -15.15 -17.79 6.02
CA PRO A 510 -16.47 -17.60 5.42
C PRO A 510 -16.45 -16.78 4.13
N VAL A 511 -15.54 -15.81 4.04
CA VAL A 511 -15.34 -14.92 2.88
C VAL A 511 -13.85 -14.60 2.75
N GLY A 512 -13.45 -14.05 1.60
CA GLY A 512 -12.08 -13.61 1.35
C GLY A 512 -11.54 -12.68 2.43
N SER A 513 -10.23 -12.60 2.54
CA SER A 513 -9.58 -11.59 3.38
C SER A 513 -8.50 -10.88 2.59
N GLN A 514 -8.34 -9.59 2.86
CA GLN A 514 -7.15 -8.85 2.48
C GLN A 514 -6.45 -8.29 3.72
N SER A 515 -6.92 -8.60 4.93
CA SER A 515 -6.31 -8.09 6.16
C SER A 515 -5.03 -8.85 6.50
N GLY A 516 -4.16 -8.21 7.27
CA GLY A 516 -3.00 -8.89 7.88
C GLY A 516 -3.46 -9.72 9.07
N PRO A 517 -3.04 -11.00 9.19
CA PRO A 517 -3.17 -11.72 10.44
C PRO A 517 -2.39 -11.00 11.55
N MET A 518 -2.88 -11.05 12.78
CA MET A 518 -2.16 -10.58 13.97
C MET A 518 -2.07 -11.68 15.01
N THR A 519 -1.14 -11.54 15.96
CA THR A 519 -1.03 -12.46 17.10
C THR A 519 -0.89 -11.69 18.41
N TYR A 520 -1.37 -12.29 19.49
CA TYR A 520 -1.15 -11.82 20.86
C TYR A 520 -1.15 -13.00 21.83
N VAL A 521 -0.65 -12.78 23.05
CA VAL A 521 -0.75 -13.72 24.16
C VAL A 521 -1.75 -13.18 25.16
N SER A 522 -2.75 -13.99 25.54
CA SER A 522 -3.71 -13.61 26.56
C SER A 522 -3.00 -13.42 27.90
N PRO A 523 -3.16 -12.26 28.55
CA PRO A 523 -2.57 -12.02 29.87
C PRO A 523 -3.24 -12.87 30.96
N LYS A 524 -4.46 -13.35 30.72
CA LYS A 524 -5.22 -14.16 31.68
C LYS A 524 -4.93 -15.65 31.55
N THR A 525 -4.88 -16.16 30.32
CA THR A 525 -4.78 -17.61 30.07
C THR A 525 -3.38 -18.04 29.65
N GLY A 526 -2.50 -17.10 29.26
CA GLY A 526 -1.17 -17.39 28.71
C GLY A 526 -1.20 -18.02 27.32
N LYS A 527 -2.39 -18.21 26.71
CA LYS A 527 -2.52 -18.76 25.36
C LYS A 527 -2.18 -17.72 24.31
N GLN A 528 -1.45 -18.14 23.28
CA GLN A 528 -1.25 -17.36 22.07
C GLN A 528 -2.41 -17.57 21.10
N TYR A 529 -2.91 -16.48 20.53
CA TYR A 529 -3.94 -16.49 19.50
C TYR A 529 -3.41 -15.92 18.19
N ILE A 530 -3.89 -16.44 17.07
CA ILE A 530 -3.80 -15.82 15.74
C ILE A 530 -5.19 -15.28 15.40
N VAL A 531 -5.30 -14.02 15.02
CA VAL A 531 -6.57 -13.37 14.69
C VAL A 531 -6.54 -12.81 13.29
N ILE A 532 -7.65 -12.95 12.58
CA ILE A 532 -7.85 -12.43 11.23
C ILE A 532 -9.23 -11.79 11.08
N ASN A 533 -9.30 -10.69 10.33
CA ASN A 533 -10.58 -10.17 9.85
C ASN A 533 -10.89 -10.72 8.46
N ALA A 534 -12.08 -11.27 8.26
CA ALA A 534 -12.55 -11.74 6.96
C ALA A 534 -13.75 -10.88 6.51
N GLY A 535 -13.44 -9.84 5.74
CA GLY A 535 -14.42 -8.87 5.21
C GLY A 535 -14.80 -9.05 3.73
N GLY A 536 -14.07 -9.90 3.01
CA GLY A 536 -14.12 -10.05 1.56
C GLY A 536 -12.76 -9.80 0.89
N ALA A 537 -12.67 -10.19 -0.39
CA ALA A 537 -11.52 -9.92 -1.25
C ALA A 537 -11.92 -9.00 -2.42
N ARG A 538 -10.96 -8.23 -2.96
CA ARG A 538 -11.20 -7.16 -3.96
C ARG A 538 -12.04 -7.61 -5.17
N GLN A 539 -11.86 -8.84 -5.65
CA GLN A 539 -12.54 -9.37 -6.84
C GLN A 539 -13.65 -10.37 -6.53
N SER A 540 -13.83 -10.74 -5.27
CA SER A 540 -14.93 -11.62 -4.87
C SER A 540 -16.21 -10.80 -4.75
N PRO A 541 -17.40 -11.34 -5.07
CA PRO A 541 -18.68 -10.72 -4.72
C PRO A 541 -19.07 -10.96 -3.25
N ASP A 542 -18.45 -11.95 -2.59
CA ASP A 542 -18.78 -12.35 -1.23
C ASP A 542 -18.21 -11.36 -0.21
N ARG A 543 -19.04 -10.94 0.73
CA ARG A 543 -18.73 -9.94 1.76
C ARG A 543 -19.17 -10.44 3.12
N GLY A 544 -18.45 -10.02 4.15
CA GLY A 544 -18.74 -10.36 5.54
C GLY A 544 -18.09 -9.35 6.48
N ASP A 545 -18.22 -9.59 7.77
CA ASP A 545 -17.68 -8.76 8.85
C ASP A 545 -17.15 -9.62 10.01
N TYR A 546 -16.49 -10.73 9.66
CA TYR A 546 -16.02 -11.72 10.63
C TYR A 546 -14.68 -11.32 11.26
N VAL A 547 -14.56 -11.57 12.57
CA VAL A 547 -13.27 -11.61 13.28
C VAL A 547 -13.12 -13.02 13.83
N ILE A 548 -12.07 -13.73 13.41
CA ILE A 548 -11.86 -15.14 13.73
C ILE A 548 -10.53 -15.28 14.47
N ALA A 549 -10.55 -15.97 15.61
CA ALA A 549 -9.39 -16.25 16.44
C ALA A 549 -9.10 -17.75 16.49
N TYR A 550 -7.82 -18.10 16.33
CA TYR A 550 -7.30 -19.45 16.37
C TYR A 550 -6.31 -19.60 17.52
N ALA A 551 -6.37 -20.70 18.24
CA ALA A 551 -5.38 -21.08 19.24
C ALA A 551 -5.18 -22.60 19.23
N LEU A 552 -4.04 -23.05 19.75
CA LEU A 552 -3.85 -24.47 20.03
C LEU A 552 -4.85 -24.94 21.10
N PRO A 553 -5.26 -26.23 21.07
CA PRO A 553 -6.07 -26.80 22.13
C PRO A 553 -5.40 -26.64 23.50
N ASP A 554 -6.21 -26.63 24.56
CA ASP A 554 -5.72 -26.75 25.93
C ASP A 554 -4.83 -27.99 26.06
N LYS A 555 -3.67 -27.82 26.71
CA LYS A 555 -2.87 -28.97 27.15
C LYS A 555 -3.75 -29.75 28.12
N LYS A 556 -4.13 -30.97 27.73
CA LYS A 556 -4.91 -31.88 28.59
C LYS A 556 -4.14 -32.28 29.83
#